data_AF-A0A0N4UM53-F1
#
_entry.id   AF-A0A0N4UM53-F1
#
_cell.length_a   1.000
_cell.length_b   1.000
_cell.length_c   1.000
_cell.angle_alpha   90.00
_cell.angle_beta   90.00
_cell.angle_gamma   90.00
#
_symmetry.space_group_name_H-M   'P 1'
#
loop_
_entity.id
_entity.type
_entity.pdbx_description
1 polymer ?
#
loop_
_entity_poly.entity_id
_entity_poly.type
_entity_poly.pdbx_seq_one_letter_code
_entity_poly.pdbx_strand_id
1 'polypeptide(L)'
;MEEKNFGDFTIIKVTEKDIDDILKFLYNDFLHEEPISSSINITESEADKLYRDFVSMGAKSSLSYMLKDHDGHIVGLRLASIIDRDGKQDGNEPIKIDINKDPYQYTGESNQFSVKANHLKKILDELDDKIWITLNPRITRLFNLIILSVDKYHRRQGLAEKLVNYNLEEIQQRGCQGIVVEATAIKSQEVPSFLL
;
A
#
# COMPACT_ATOMS: atom_id res chain seq x y z
N MET A 1 -16.87 -2.64 20.89
CA MET A 1 -15.89 -1.74 20.25
C MET A 1 -14.62 -1.85 21.08
N GLU A 2 -13.72 -2.77 20.74
CA GLU A 2 -12.39 -2.73 21.35
C GLU A 2 -11.74 -1.43 20.84
N GLU A 3 -11.43 -0.51 21.75
CA GLU A 3 -10.43 0.51 21.46
C GLU A 3 -9.17 -0.25 21.06
N LYS A 4 -8.87 -0.29 19.76
CA LYS A 4 -7.69 -1.00 19.25
C LYS A 4 -6.47 -0.23 19.72
N ASN A 5 -5.97 -0.66 20.88
CA ASN A 5 -4.88 -0.04 21.59
C ASN A 5 -3.56 -0.35 20.84
N PHE A 6 -2.96 0.70 20.27
CA PHE A 6 -1.66 0.65 19.62
C PHE A 6 -0.50 0.90 20.61
N GLY A 7 -0.74 0.72 21.91
CA GLY A 7 0.23 1.00 22.96
C GLY A 7 0.57 2.48 22.99
N ASP A 8 1.86 2.78 22.98
CA ASP A 8 2.38 4.15 23.00
C ASP A 8 2.35 4.84 21.62
N PHE A 9 1.82 4.18 20.59
CA PHE A 9 1.76 4.71 19.23
C PHE A 9 0.43 5.40 18.93
N THR A 10 0.52 6.53 18.23
CA THR A 10 -0.66 7.25 17.73
C THR A 10 -1.00 6.76 16.33
N ILE A 11 -2.25 6.37 16.10
CA ILE A 11 -2.75 6.05 14.76
C ILE A 11 -3.25 7.32 14.05
N ILE A 12 -2.78 7.55 12.84
CA ILE A 12 -3.09 8.73 12.03
C ILE A 12 -3.55 8.29 10.65
N LYS A 13 -4.63 8.89 10.16
CA LYS A 13 -5.10 8.70 8.78
C LYS A 13 -4.14 9.40 7.83
N VAL A 14 -3.69 8.68 6.80
CA VAL A 14 -2.79 9.22 5.77
C VAL A 14 -3.53 10.21 4.88
N THR A 15 -2.85 11.29 4.52
CA THR A 15 -3.29 12.29 3.56
C THR A 15 -2.19 12.60 2.54
N GLU A 16 -2.51 13.35 1.49
CA GLU A 16 -1.51 13.77 0.49
C GLU A 16 -0.36 14.59 1.09
N LYS A 17 -0.55 15.22 2.25
CA LYS A 17 0.51 15.97 2.94
C LYS A 17 1.59 15.07 3.55
N ASP A 18 1.28 13.79 3.73
CA ASP A 18 2.17 12.81 4.37
C ASP A 18 3.05 12.08 3.35
N ILE A 19 2.88 12.33 2.05
CA ILE A 19 3.53 11.56 0.97
C ILE A 19 5.06 11.53 1.13
N ASP A 20 5.70 12.67 1.31
CA ASP A 20 7.17 12.73 1.35
C ASP A 20 7.74 12.08 2.62
N ASP A 21 7.04 12.16 3.75
CA ASP A 21 7.47 11.49 4.98
C ASP A 21 7.29 9.97 4.89
N ILE A 22 6.22 9.53 4.22
CA ILE A 22 6.00 8.11 3.93
C ILE A 22 7.07 7.57 2.97
N LEU A 23 7.44 8.32 1.93
CA LEU A 23 8.50 7.91 1.00
C LEU A 23 9.84 7.73 1.72
N LYS A 24 10.23 8.68 2.58
CA LYS A 24 11.43 8.55 3.42
C LYS A 24 11.38 7.30 4.30
N PHE A 25 10.22 7.01 4.91
CA PHE A 25 10.02 5.80 5.71
C PHE A 25 10.18 4.52 4.87
N LEU A 26 9.63 4.49 3.65
CA LEU A 26 9.76 3.34 2.75
C LEU A 26 11.20 3.14 2.26
N TYR A 27 11.94 4.21 1.95
CA TYR A 27 13.32 4.10 1.48
C TYR A 27 14.28 3.58 2.55
N ASN A 28 14.05 3.93 3.82
CA ASN A 28 14.95 3.54 4.91
C ASN A 28 14.96 2.03 5.20
N ASP A 29 13.87 1.32 4.90
CA ASP A 29 13.70 -0.06 5.33
C ASP A 29 13.00 -0.91 4.24
N PHE A 30 11.81 -0.50 3.80
CA PHE A 30 11.00 -1.28 2.86
C PHE A 30 11.71 -1.50 1.51
N LEU A 31 12.36 -0.48 0.94
CA LEU A 31 13.11 -0.58 -0.32
C LEU A 31 14.17 -1.70 -0.30
N HIS A 32 14.80 -1.91 0.85
CA HIS A 32 15.91 -2.84 1.02
C HIS A 32 15.46 -4.22 1.51
N GLU A 33 14.34 -4.30 2.21
CA GLU A 33 13.85 -5.53 2.84
C GLU A 33 12.71 -6.19 2.05
N GLU A 34 12.00 -5.45 1.19
CA GLU A 34 10.96 -6.02 0.33
C GLU A 34 11.60 -6.96 -0.71
N PRO A 35 11.18 -8.24 -0.79
CA PRO A 35 11.87 -9.23 -1.60
C PRO A 35 12.01 -8.90 -3.08
N ILE A 36 11.01 -8.30 -3.73
CA ILE A 36 11.13 -8.00 -5.17
C ILE A 36 12.12 -6.85 -5.38
N SER A 37 12.00 -5.78 -4.60
CA SER A 37 12.89 -4.61 -4.63
C SER A 37 14.35 -5.01 -4.37
N SER A 38 14.59 -5.82 -3.33
CA SER A 38 15.91 -6.35 -3.02
C SER A 38 16.44 -7.30 -4.10
N SER A 39 15.61 -8.16 -4.69
CA SER A 39 16.04 -9.12 -5.72
C SER A 39 16.61 -8.48 -6.98
N ILE A 40 16.15 -7.27 -7.32
CA ILE A 40 16.61 -6.53 -8.50
C ILE A 40 17.58 -5.39 -8.16
N ASN A 41 17.95 -5.25 -6.88
CA ASN A 41 18.79 -4.16 -6.36
C ASN A 41 18.34 -2.79 -6.90
N ILE A 42 17.05 -2.49 -6.81
CA ILE A 42 16.53 -1.20 -7.25
C ILE A 42 17.03 -0.10 -6.29
N THR A 43 17.53 0.99 -6.85
CA THR A 43 17.95 2.16 -6.07
C THR A 43 16.76 3.05 -5.73
N GLU A 44 16.92 3.93 -4.74
CA GLU A 44 15.90 4.94 -4.38
C GLU A 44 15.45 5.75 -5.60
N SER A 45 16.40 6.30 -6.38
CA SER A 45 16.10 7.05 -7.60
C SER A 45 15.34 6.24 -8.65
N GLU A 46 15.62 4.93 -8.76
CA GLU A 46 14.95 4.06 -9.73
C GLU A 46 13.53 3.70 -9.28
N ALA A 47 13.27 3.68 -7.96
CA ALA A 47 12.01 3.32 -7.34
C ALA A 47 11.09 4.52 -7.06
N ASP A 48 11.62 5.75 -7.01
CA ASP A 48 10.92 6.95 -6.51
C ASP A 48 9.54 7.12 -7.14
N LYS A 49 9.48 7.15 -8.48
CA LYS A 49 8.22 7.30 -9.20
C LYS A 49 7.21 6.21 -8.87
N LEU A 50 7.65 4.95 -8.83
CA LEU A 50 6.78 3.80 -8.55
C LEU A 50 6.23 3.84 -7.12
N TYR A 51 7.08 4.14 -6.15
CA TYR A 51 6.66 4.24 -4.76
C TYR A 51 5.77 5.46 -4.55
N ARG A 52 6.06 6.61 -5.18
CA ARG A 52 5.21 7.79 -5.14
C ARG A 52 3.82 7.52 -5.71
N ASP A 53 3.70 6.72 -6.76
CA ASP A 53 2.41 6.28 -7.30
C ASP A 53 1.63 5.43 -6.28
N PHE A 54 2.27 4.45 -5.64
CA PHE A 54 1.62 3.64 -4.60
C PHE A 54 1.19 4.46 -3.39
N VAL A 55 2.06 5.36 -2.92
CA VAL A 55 1.78 6.24 -1.79
C VAL A 55 0.65 7.21 -2.14
N SER A 56 0.64 7.78 -3.33
CA SER A 56 -0.42 8.68 -3.80
C SER A 56 -1.76 7.96 -3.92
N MET A 57 -1.77 6.73 -4.45
CA MET A 57 -2.97 5.89 -4.51
C MET A 57 -3.51 5.59 -3.11
N GLY A 58 -2.63 5.23 -2.17
CA GLY A 58 -3.02 5.00 -0.78
C GLY A 58 -3.49 6.27 -0.07
N ALA A 59 -2.84 7.42 -0.29
CA ALA A 59 -3.16 8.70 0.36
C ALA A 59 -4.49 9.30 -0.10
N LYS A 60 -4.91 9.03 -1.35
CA LYS A 60 -6.23 9.39 -1.86
C LYS A 60 -7.36 8.53 -1.26
N SER A 61 -7.00 7.37 -0.73
CA SER A 61 -7.95 6.48 -0.05
C SER A 61 -8.09 6.86 1.41
N SER A 62 -9.35 6.94 1.86
CA SER A 62 -9.66 7.17 3.28
C SER A 62 -9.43 5.94 4.18
N LEU A 63 -8.73 4.90 3.69
CA LEU A 63 -8.47 3.66 4.42
C LEU A 63 -6.98 3.45 4.74
N SER A 64 -6.13 4.41 4.41
CA SER A 64 -4.70 4.37 4.72
C SER A 64 -4.40 4.98 6.08
N TYR A 65 -3.54 4.32 6.86
CA TYR A 65 -3.18 4.72 8.21
C TYR A 65 -1.69 4.50 8.48
N MET A 66 -1.12 5.37 9.30
CA MET A 66 0.24 5.24 9.82
C MET A 66 0.22 5.25 11.36
N LEU A 67 1.21 4.61 11.95
CA LEU A 67 1.51 4.70 13.38
C LEU A 67 2.71 5.62 13.56
N LYS A 68 2.62 6.54 14.52
CA LYS A 68 3.75 7.37 14.95
C LYS A 68 4.12 7.12 16.39
N ASP A 69 5.42 7.17 16.69
CA ASP A 69 5.92 7.22 18.06
C ASP A 69 5.74 8.62 18.68
N HIS A 70 6.22 8.78 19.91
CA HIS A 70 6.14 10.04 20.66
C HIS A 70 7.00 11.17 20.06
N ASP A 71 8.02 10.84 19.28
CA ASP A 71 8.89 11.78 18.57
C ASP A 71 8.32 12.16 17.19
N GLY A 72 7.25 11.50 16.75
CA GLY A 72 6.58 11.74 15.47
C GLY A 72 7.16 10.94 14.30
N HIS A 73 8.01 9.95 14.55
CA HIS A 73 8.52 9.04 13.52
C HIS A 73 7.47 8.01 13.15
N ILE A 74 7.39 7.69 11.85
CA ILE A 74 6.53 6.60 11.37
C ILE A 74 7.15 5.26 11.79
N VAL A 75 6.39 4.46 12.56
CA VAL A 75 6.80 3.12 13.01
C VAL A 75 6.01 2.00 12.32
N GLY A 76 4.90 2.35 11.67
CA GLY A 76 4.09 1.41 10.91
C GLY A 76 3.22 2.12 9.89
N LEU A 77 2.95 1.43 8.78
CA LEU A 77 2.21 1.98 7.65
C LEU A 77 1.31 0.90 7.05
N ARG A 78 0.05 1.29 6.79
CA ARG A 78 -0.90 0.59 5.95
C ARG A 78 -1.36 1.56 4.86
N LEU A 79 -0.90 1.36 3.63
CA LEU A 79 -1.49 1.98 2.45
C LEU A 79 -2.48 1.01 1.83
N ALA A 80 -3.71 1.45 1.62
CA ALA A 80 -4.76 0.60 1.09
C ALA A 80 -5.79 1.40 0.29
N SER A 81 -6.48 0.74 -0.62
CA SER A 81 -7.55 1.30 -1.44
C SER A 81 -8.74 0.34 -1.55
N ILE A 82 -9.79 0.76 -2.25
CA ILE A 82 -10.88 -0.12 -2.68
C ILE A 82 -10.72 -0.31 -4.19
N ILE A 83 -10.86 -1.56 -4.63
CA ILE A 83 -10.94 -1.89 -6.05
C ILE A 83 -12.29 -2.55 -6.34
N ASP A 84 -12.98 -2.09 -7.39
CA ASP A 84 -14.20 -2.73 -7.89
C ASP A 84 -13.92 -3.52 -9.17
N ARG A 85 -14.68 -4.59 -9.37
CA ARG A 85 -14.58 -5.48 -10.55
C ARG A 85 -14.84 -4.74 -11.85
N ASP A 86 -15.70 -3.73 -11.84
CA ASP A 86 -16.02 -2.91 -13.03
C ASP A 86 -15.04 -1.74 -13.22
N GLY A 87 -13.94 -1.71 -12.46
CA GLY A 87 -12.90 -0.69 -12.52
C GLY A 87 -13.32 0.66 -11.93
N LYS A 88 -14.51 0.76 -11.33
CA LYS A 88 -14.89 1.94 -10.53
C LYS A 88 -14.08 1.91 -9.23
N GLN A 89 -13.55 3.05 -8.82
CA GLN A 89 -12.98 3.19 -7.48
C GLN A 89 -13.89 4.16 -6.69
N ASP A 90 -13.92 4.01 -5.37
CA ASP A 90 -14.68 4.90 -4.48
C ASP A 90 -14.19 6.34 -4.65
N GLY A 91 -15.02 7.19 -5.26
CA GLY A 91 -14.89 8.65 -5.26
C GLY A 91 -13.77 9.28 -6.09
N ASN A 92 -12.86 8.52 -6.69
CA ASN A 92 -11.78 9.05 -7.53
C ASN A 92 -11.71 8.27 -8.85
N GLU A 93 -11.53 8.99 -9.97
CA GLU A 93 -11.42 8.44 -11.32
C GLU A 93 -10.46 7.25 -11.38
N PRO A 94 -10.69 6.26 -12.28
CA PRO A 94 -9.83 5.10 -12.42
C PRO A 94 -8.38 5.55 -12.64
N ILE A 95 -7.55 5.41 -11.60
CA ILE A 95 -6.10 5.57 -11.74
C ILE A 95 -5.59 4.28 -12.38
N LYS A 96 -5.86 4.11 -13.67
CA LYS A 96 -4.89 3.44 -14.51
C LYS A 96 -3.66 4.34 -14.45
N ILE A 97 -2.53 3.79 -14.03
CA ILE A 97 -1.24 4.48 -14.15
C ILE A 97 -1.02 4.73 -15.64
N ASP A 98 -1.49 5.87 -16.13
CA ASP A 98 -1.31 6.32 -17.50
C ASP A 98 0.13 6.81 -17.60
N ILE A 99 0.96 5.98 -18.22
CA ILE A 99 2.37 6.26 -18.54
C ILE A 99 2.59 7.61 -19.25
N ASN A 100 1.53 8.24 -19.78
CA ASN A 100 1.62 9.53 -20.46
C ASN A 100 1.05 10.71 -19.66
N LYS A 101 0.42 10.50 -18.51
CA LYS A 101 -0.21 11.57 -17.72
C LYS A 101 0.20 11.50 -16.27
N ASP A 102 1.25 12.25 -15.94
CA ASP A 102 1.63 12.52 -14.57
C ASP A 102 0.97 13.83 -14.11
N PRO A 103 0.13 13.85 -13.07
CA PRO A 103 -0.41 15.09 -12.50
C PRO A 103 0.65 15.93 -11.77
N TYR A 104 1.84 15.38 -11.53
CA TYR A 104 2.97 16.12 -10.96
C TYR A 104 4.08 16.20 -12.01
N GLN A 105 4.19 17.35 -12.68
CA GLN A 105 5.33 17.67 -13.55
C GLN A 105 6.59 17.77 -12.68
N TYR A 106 7.21 16.64 -12.36
CA TYR A 106 8.57 16.62 -11.84
C TYR A 106 9.49 17.12 -12.95
N THR A 107 10.02 18.31 -12.73
CA THR A 107 10.88 19.03 -13.66
C THR A 107 12.21 18.29 -13.83
N GLY A 108 12.44 17.67 -14.99
CA GLY A 108 13.80 17.47 -15.51
C GLY A 108 14.25 16.04 -15.81
N GLU A 109 13.57 15.01 -15.33
CA GLU A 109 13.92 13.62 -15.65
C GLU A 109 12.75 12.97 -16.40
N SER A 110 13.08 12.18 -17.43
CA SER A 110 12.09 11.58 -18.33
C SER A 110 10.92 10.97 -17.54
N ASN A 111 9.67 11.27 -17.93
CA ASN A 111 8.44 10.71 -17.36
C ASN A 111 8.36 9.17 -17.35
N GLN A 112 9.39 8.47 -17.79
CA GLN A 112 9.46 7.02 -17.89
C GLN A 112 10.03 6.43 -16.60
N PHE A 113 9.43 5.33 -16.16
CA PHE A 113 10.02 4.47 -15.13
C PHE A 113 11.40 3.97 -15.57
N SER A 114 12.28 3.74 -14.59
CA SER A 114 13.51 2.99 -14.80
C SER A 114 13.21 1.60 -15.36
N VAL A 115 14.19 0.94 -15.99
CA VAL A 115 14.03 -0.44 -16.49
C VAL A 115 13.60 -1.39 -15.36
N LYS A 116 14.19 -1.24 -14.18
CA LYS A 116 13.86 -2.03 -12.99
C LYS A 116 12.45 -1.76 -12.49
N ALA A 117 12.04 -0.50 -12.35
CA ALA A 117 10.68 -0.16 -11.96
C ALA A 117 9.65 -0.64 -12.99
N ASN A 118 9.97 -0.60 -14.29
CA ASN A 118 9.13 -1.19 -15.33
C ASN A 118 8.97 -2.71 -15.18
N HIS A 119 10.01 -3.43 -14.75
CA HIS A 119 9.89 -4.87 -14.47
C HIS A 119 8.98 -5.15 -13.28
N LEU A 120 9.14 -4.39 -12.18
CA LEU A 120 8.23 -4.47 -11.03
C LEU A 120 6.80 -4.22 -11.46
N LYS A 121 6.55 -3.10 -12.12
CA LYS A 121 5.23 -2.71 -12.58
C LYS A 121 4.58 -3.77 -13.48
N LYS A 122 5.32 -4.35 -14.42
CA LYS A 122 4.79 -5.42 -15.28
C LYS A 122 4.34 -6.66 -14.49
N ILE A 123 5.06 -7.03 -13.44
CA ILE A 123 4.67 -8.16 -12.58
C ILE A 123 3.35 -7.83 -11.87
N LEU A 124 3.26 -6.64 -11.28
CA LEU A 124 2.06 -6.20 -10.56
C LEU A 124 0.86 -6.06 -11.51
N ASP A 125 1.03 -5.43 -12.67
CA ASP A 125 -0.03 -5.30 -13.69
C ASP A 125 -0.56 -6.68 -14.14
N GLU A 126 0.33 -7.67 -14.33
CA GLU A 126 -0.04 -9.03 -14.71
C GLU A 126 -0.79 -9.79 -13.59
N LEU A 127 -0.51 -9.46 -12.33
CA LEU A 127 -1.23 -10.01 -11.18
C LEU A 127 -2.60 -9.34 -11.01
N ASP A 128 -2.65 -8.01 -11.10
CA ASP A 128 -3.87 -7.20 -11.05
C ASP A 128 -4.89 -7.65 -12.11
N ASP A 129 -4.45 -7.87 -13.35
CA ASP A 129 -5.30 -8.36 -14.45
C ASP A 129 -5.92 -9.74 -14.16
N LYS A 130 -5.31 -10.52 -13.25
CA LYS A 130 -5.75 -11.87 -12.89
C LYS A 130 -6.61 -11.93 -11.64
N ILE A 131 -6.68 -10.87 -10.84
CA ILE A 131 -7.48 -10.86 -9.60
C ILE A 131 -8.92 -11.27 -9.90
N TRP A 132 -9.57 -10.62 -10.85
CA TRP A 132 -11.01 -10.80 -11.06
C TRP A 132 -11.39 -12.12 -11.73
N ILE A 133 -10.51 -12.71 -12.53
CA ILE A 133 -10.76 -13.98 -13.22
C ILE A 133 -10.59 -15.19 -12.29
N THR A 134 -9.81 -15.05 -11.22
CA THR A 134 -9.58 -16.13 -10.24
C THR A 134 -10.63 -16.14 -9.13
N LEU A 135 -11.33 -15.02 -8.92
CA LEU A 135 -12.34 -14.87 -7.87
C LEU A 135 -13.75 -15.20 -8.35
N ASN A 136 -14.59 -15.65 -7.40
CA ASN A 136 -16.02 -15.86 -7.63
C ASN A 136 -16.64 -14.61 -8.29
N PRO A 137 -17.38 -14.74 -9.42
CA PRO A 137 -17.96 -13.60 -10.14
C PRO A 137 -18.90 -12.71 -9.29
N ARG A 138 -19.42 -13.22 -8.16
CA ARG A 138 -20.22 -12.45 -7.20
C ARG A 138 -19.40 -11.49 -6.33
N ILE A 139 -18.09 -11.66 -6.27
CA ILE A 139 -17.17 -10.72 -5.60
C ILE A 139 -16.93 -9.56 -6.56
N THR A 140 -17.39 -8.38 -6.16
CA THR A 140 -17.41 -7.16 -6.97
C THR A 140 -16.59 -6.03 -6.37
N ARG A 141 -16.24 -6.12 -5.08
CA ARG A 141 -15.50 -5.10 -4.34
C ARG A 141 -14.50 -5.73 -3.38
N LEU A 142 -13.25 -5.28 -3.41
CA LEU A 142 -12.18 -5.77 -2.56
C LEU A 142 -11.48 -4.61 -1.84
N PHE A 143 -11.03 -4.88 -0.62
CA PHE A 143 -10.05 -4.05 0.05
C PHE A 143 -8.66 -4.42 -0.46
N ASN A 144 -8.01 -3.50 -1.18
CA ASN A 144 -6.67 -3.70 -1.72
C ASN A 144 -5.63 -3.17 -0.73
N LEU A 145 -4.84 -4.07 -0.15
CA LEU A 145 -3.73 -3.71 0.73
C LEU A 145 -2.47 -3.53 -0.13
N ILE A 146 -2.10 -2.27 -0.37
CA ILE A 146 -1.05 -1.87 -1.32
C ILE A 146 0.33 -2.03 -0.68
N ILE A 147 0.53 -1.41 0.49
CA ILE A 147 1.78 -1.52 1.26
C ILE A 147 1.43 -1.75 2.72
N LEU A 148 2.08 -2.75 3.31
CA LEU A 148 2.12 -3.00 4.73
C LEU A 148 3.57 -3.03 5.18
N SER A 149 3.95 -2.12 6.06
CA SER A 149 5.33 -2.02 6.55
C SER A 149 5.35 -1.64 8.03
N VAL A 150 6.33 -2.17 8.76
CA VAL A 150 6.60 -1.86 10.17
C VAL A 150 8.09 -1.66 10.30
N ASP A 151 8.47 -0.55 10.93
CA ASP A 151 9.87 -0.21 11.18
C ASP A 151 10.59 -1.39 11.84
N LYS A 152 11.81 -1.69 11.38
CA LYS A 152 12.62 -2.81 11.85
C LYS A 152 12.79 -2.91 13.36
N TYR A 153 12.80 -1.80 14.10
CA TYR A 153 12.92 -1.78 15.56
C TYR A 153 11.58 -2.04 16.27
N HIS A 154 10.46 -1.99 15.55
CA HIS A 154 9.10 -2.17 16.06
C HIS A 154 8.40 -3.44 15.52
N ARG A 155 9.11 -4.27 14.73
CA ARG A 155 8.61 -5.56 14.23
C ARG A 155 8.34 -6.53 15.37
N ARG A 156 7.53 -7.56 15.09
CA ARG A 156 7.18 -8.67 16.03
C ARG A 156 6.38 -8.25 17.28
N GLN A 157 5.77 -7.06 17.25
CA GLN A 157 4.88 -6.54 18.31
C GLN A 157 3.39 -6.60 17.92
N GLY A 158 3.04 -7.34 16.85
CA GLY A 158 1.67 -7.43 16.34
C GLY A 158 1.17 -6.18 15.60
N LEU A 159 2.01 -5.16 15.37
CA LEU A 159 1.57 -3.89 14.76
C LEU A 159 1.01 -4.07 13.35
N ALA A 160 1.62 -4.93 12.52
CA ALA A 160 1.15 -5.22 11.17
C ALA A 160 -0.27 -5.80 11.19
N GLU A 161 -0.52 -6.78 12.05
CA GLU A 161 -1.84 -7.38 12.25
C GLU A 161 -2.86 -6.37 12.78
N LYS A 162 -2.48 -5.56 13.77
CA LYS A 162 -3.35 -4.49 14.30
C LYS A 162 -3.72 -3.47 13.22
N LEU A 163 -2.76 -3.06 12.39
CA LEU A 163 -2.97 -2.14 11.27
C LEU A 163 -3.93 -2.74 10.23
N VAL A 164 -3.72 -3.99 9.80
CA VAL A 164 -4.61 -4.63 8.84
C VAL A 164 -6.03 -4.77 9.40
N ASN A 165 -6.15 -5.10 10.69
CA ASN A 165 -7.44 -5.22 11.36
C ASN A 165 -8.13 -3.88 11.68
N TYR A 166 -7.45 -2.74 11.55
CA TYR A 166 -8.01 -1.45 11.93
C TYR A 166 -9.14 -1.00 10.98
N ASN A 167 -10.27 -0.56 11.53
CA ASN A 167 -11.48 -0.16 10.78
C ASN A 167 -12.05 -1.20 9.79
N LEU A 168 -11.91 -2.51 10.07
CA LEU A 168 -12.53 -3.54 9.22
C LEU A 168 -14.05 -3.42 9.12
N GLU A 169 -14.73 -2.98 10.18
CA GLU A 169 -16.19 -2.75 10.15
C GLU A 169 -16.56 -1.67 9.11
N GLU A 170 -15.78 -0.58 9.02
CA GLU A 170 -15.96 0.47 8.01
C GLU A 170 -15.73 -0.10 6.59
N ILE A 171 -14.70 -0.93 6.42
CA ILE A 171 -14.38 -1.58 5.15
C ILE A 171 -15.52 -2.52 4.70
N GLN A 172 -16.09 -3.29 5.63
CA GLN A 172 -17.25 -4.16 5.38
C GLN A 172 -18.51 -3.33 5.06
N GLN A 173 -18.76 -2.23 5.78
CA GLN A 173 -19.88 -1.32 5.52
C GLN A 173 -19.79 -0.65 4.14
N ARG A 174 -18.57 -0.43 3.63
CA ARG A 174 -18.34 0.01 2.25
C ARG A 174 -18.57 -1.10 1.22
N GLY A 175 -18.97 -2.30 1.63
CA GLY A 175 -19.31 -3.41 0.75
C GLY A 175 -18.13 -4.24 0.26
N CYS A 176 -16.93 -4.08 0.84
CA CYS A 176 -15.81 -4.97 0.52
C CYS A 176 -16.13 -6.40 0.94
N GLN A 177 -16.01 -7.34 -0.01
CA GLN A 177 -16.35 -8.76 0.17
C GLN A 177 -15.12 -9.64 0.45
N GLY A 178 -13.94 -9.03 0.46
CA GLY A 178 -12.68 -9.70 0.68
C GLY A 178 -11.52 -8.71 0.68
N ILE A 179 -10.33 -9.23 0.94
CA ILE A 179 -9.06 -8.50 0.95
C ILE A 179 -8.17 -9.11 -0.11
N VAL A 180 -7.48 -8.26 -0.87
CA VAL A 180 -6.42 -8.67 -1.79
C VAL A 180 -5.12 -8.00 -1.40
N VAL A 181 -4.02 -8.72 -1.57
CA VAL A 181 -2.67 -8.25 -1.28
C VAL A 181 -1.66 -9.07 -2.06
N GLU A 182 -0.66 -8.40 -2.61
CA GLU A 182 0.48 -9.02 -3.26
C GLU A 182 1.64 -9.08 -2.27
N ALA A 183 1.56 -10.03 -1.34
CA ALA A 183 2.52 -10.17 -0.25
C ALA A 183 3.74 -10.97 -0.70
N THR A 184 4.86 -10.28 -0.91
CA THR A 184 6.11 -10.88 -1.40
C THR A 184 7.01 -11.32 -0.25
N ALA A 185 7.02 -10.56 0.85
CA ALA A 185 7.66 -10.96 2.09
C ALA A 185 6.90 -12.12 2.75
N ILE A 186 7.62 -13.20 3.08
CA ILE A 186 7.07 -14.40 3.74
C ILE A 186 6.26 -14.02 4.98
N LYS A 187 6.72 -13.03 5.76
CA LYS A 187 6.01 -12.58 6.96
C LYS A 187 4.78 -11.75 6.67
N SER A 188 4.73 -11.03 5.56
CA SER A 188 3.51 -10.35 5.12
C SER A 188 2.46 -11.34 4.60
N GLN A 189 2.86 -12.49 4.06
CA GLN A 189 1.91 -13.53 3.61
C GLN A 189 1.11 -14.16 4.76
N GLU A 190 1.70 -14.19 5.96
CA GLU A 190 1.06 -14.73 7.18
C GLU A 190 0.06 -13.75 7.81
N VAL A 191 0.12 -12.44 7.51
CA VAL A 191 -0.74 -11.44 8.18
C VAL A 191 -2.21 -11.50 7.73
N PRO A 192 -2.54 -11.56 6.43
CA PRO A 192 -3.91 -11.61 5.97
C PRO A 192 -4.64 -12.91 6.32
N SER A 193 -3.93 -14.02 6.57
CA SER A 193 -4.54 -15.31 6.88
C SER A 193 -5.35 -15.33 8.18
N PHE A 194 -5.23 -14.30 9.02
CA PHE A 194 -6.01 -14.17 10.26
C PHE A 194 -7.37 -13.47 10.08
N LEU A 195 -7.75 -13.12 8.83
CA LEU A 195 -8.93 -12.27 8.54
C LEU A 195 -10.20 -13.04 8.13
N LEU A 196 -10.19 -14.38 8.17
CA LEU A 196 -11.32 -15.26 7.87
C LEU A 196 -11.44 -16.37 8.92
#